data_AF-A0A7V9F661-F1
#
_entry.id   AF-A0A7V9F661-F1
#
_cell.length_a   1.000
_cell.length_b   1.000
_cell.length_c   1.000
_cell.angle_alpha   90.00
_cell.angle_beta   90.00
_cell.angle_gamma   90.00
#
_symmetry.space_group_name_H-M   'P 1'
#
loop_
_entity.id
_entity.type
_entity.pdbx_description
1 polymer ?
#
loop_
_entity_poly.entity_id
_entity_poly.type
_entity_poly.pdbx_seq_one_letter_code
_entity_poly.pdbx_strand_id
1 'polypeptide(L)'
;MSPRPRAISSSPLRRVAVAAATVLVAAVPLGSTGSPANAATDRTWNRLANCESGGNWQINTGNGYYGGLQFSSGTWLAYNGSKYASRADLATREEQIDIAEKVLKGQGWGAWPACSAALGLDHADAVATDETLHAELQRPWRYRSVEDRGHVTPQTAITIPK
;
A
#
# COMPACT_ATOMS: atom_id res chain seq x y z
N MET A 1 -42.86 -8.50 -42.51
CA MET A 1 -43.14 -7.62 -41.37
C MET A 1 -41.96 -6.69 -41.17
N SER A 2 -42.10 -5.42 -41.57
CA SER A 2 -41.07 -4.38 -41.43
C SER A 2 -41.46 -3.44 -40.29
N PRO A 3 -40.59 -3.14 -39.31
CA PRO A 3 -40.82 -2.02 -38.41
C PRO A 3 -40.51 -0.70 -39.14
N ARG A 4 -41.50 0.19 -39.16
CA ARG A 4 -41.38 1.58 -39.66
C ARG A 4 -40.59 2.44 -38.65
N PRO A 5 -39.80 3.43 -39.12
CA PRO A 5 -39.06 4.35 -38.25
C PRO A 5 -40.00 5.33 -37.54
N ARG A 6 -39.70 5.65 -36.28
CA ARG A 6 -40.33 6.76 -35.56
C ARG A 6 -39.37 7.95 -35.52
N ALA A 7 -39.87 9.08 -36.02
CA ALA A 7 -39.17 10.34 -36.13
C ALA A 7 -38.91 10.99 -34.77
N ILE A 8 -37.87 11.83 -34.81
CA ILE A 8 -37.21 12.62 -33.78
C ILE A 8 -38.19 13.57 -33.09
N SER A 9 -38.18 13.58 -31.75
CA SER A 9 -38.79 14.64 -30.96
C SER A 9 -37.70 15.56 -30.42
N SER A 10 -37.39 16.60 -31.18
CA SER A 10 -36.60 17.75 -30.72
C SER A 10 -37.52 18.69 -29.93
N SER A 11 -37.10 19.05 -28.73
CA SER A 11 -37.77 20.08 -27.94
C SER A 11 -36.75 20.87 -27.12
N PRO A 12 -37.04 22.17 -26.89
CA PRO A 12 -36.10 23.24 -27.14
C PRO A 12 -35.07 23.43 -26.02
N LEU A 13 -33.84 23.75 -26.44
CA LEU A 13 -32.83 24.38 -25.61
C LEU A 13 -33.42 25.64 -24.95
N ARG A 14 -33.88 25.50 -23.71
CA ARG A 14 -34.16 26.65 -22.84
C ARG A 14 -32.83 27.33 -22.54
N ARG A 15 -32.50 28.33 -23.35
CA ARG A 15 -31.54 29.38 -22.98
C ARG A 15 -32.16 30.18 -21.83
N VAL A 16 -31.85 29.80 -20.59
CA VAL A 16 -32.07 30.67 -19.44
C VAL A 16 -30.84 31.57 -19.34
N ALA A 17 -31.07 32.86 -19.51
CA ALA A 17 -30.08 33.90 -19.33
C ALA A 17 -29.73 34.04 -17.84
N VAL A 18 -28.41 34.11 -17.63
CA VAL A 18 -27.61 34.50 -16.47
C VAL A 18 -28.35 35.29 -15.38
N ALA A 19 -28.47 34.70 -14.20
CA ALA A 19 -28.36 35.43 -12.95
C ALA A 19 -26.97 35.10 -12.38
N ALA A 20 -26.04 36.05 -12.49
CA ALA A 20 -24.73 35.97 -11.88
C ALA A 20 -24.89 36.14 -10.36
N ALA A 21 -25.25 35.07 -9.66
CA ALA A 21 -25.07 34.99 -8.22
C ALA A 21 -23.57 34.77 -7.98
N THR A 22 -22.86 35.82 -7.58
CA THR A 22 -21.53 35.70 -6.99
C THR A 22 -21.68 34.97 -5.66
N VAL A 23 -21.79 33.65 -5.71
CA VAL A 23 -21.50 32.82 -4.55
C VAL A 23 -19.99 32.90 -4.41
N LEU A 24 -19.54 33.64 -3.40
CA LEU A 24 -18.21 33.43 -2.83
C LEU A 24 -18.20 32.01 -2.29
N VAL A 25 -17.97 31.04 -3.18
CA VAL A 25 -17.49 29.74 -2.76
C VAL A 25 -16.11 30.07 -2.23
N ALA A 26 -16.03 30.21 -0.91
CA ALA A 26 -14.76 30.05 -0.23
C ALA A 26 -14.18 28.78 -0.81
N ALA A 27 -13.12 28.92 -1.61
CA ALA A 27 -12.25 27.82 -1.91
C ALA A 27 -11.72 27.43 -0.53
N VAL A 28 -12.45 26.55 0.15
CA VAL A 28 -11.87 25.72 1.17
C VAL A 28 -10.77 25.04 0.37
N PRO A 29 -9.48 25.29 0.64
CA PRO A 29 -8.53 24.32 0.23
C PRO A 29 -9.05 23.06 0.92
N LEU A 30 -9.68 22.18 0.14
CA LEU A 30 -9.54 20.77 0.37
C LEU A 30 -8.03 20.60 0.28
N GLY A 31 -7.37 20.90 1.40
CA GLY A 31 -6.10 20.32 1.73
C GLY A 31 -6.45 18.86 1.63
N SER A 32 -6.10 18.28 0.50
CA SER A 32 -5.77 16.89 0.42
C SER A 32 -4.68 16.75 1.48
N THR A 33 -5.08 16.56 2.73
CA THR A 33 -4.31 15.76 3.65
C THR A 33 -4.39 14.38 3.03
N GLY A 34 -3.65 14.19 1.93
CA GLY A 34 -3.30 12.88 1.47
C GLY A 34 -2.57 12.32 2.66
N SER A 35 -3.26 11.47 3.41
CA SER A 35 -2.58 10.52 4.27
C SER A 35 -1.38 10.01 3.46
N PRO A 36 -0.16 9.97 4.03
CA PRO A 36 0.96 9.41 3.31
C PRO A 36 0.47 8.09 2.71
N ALA A 37 0.60 7.95 1.39
CA ALA A 37 0.31 6.69 0.76
C ALA A 37 1.26 5.70 1.45
N ASN A 38 0.70 4.84 2.30
CA ASN A 38 1.44 3.91 3.13
C ASN A 38 2.01 2.83 2.21
N ALA A 39 3.07 3.20 1.49
CA ALA A 39 3.85 2.32 0.66
C ALA A 39 4.78 1.53 1.57
N ALA A 40 4.84 0.21 1.36
CA ALA A 40 5.84 -0.57 2.04
C ALA A 40 7.24 -0.15 1.57
N THR A 41 8.21 -0.16 2.48
CA THR A 41 9.59 0.22 2.15
C THR A 41 10.22 -0.74 1.13
N ASP A 42 11.19 -0.26 0.35
CA ASP A 42 12.01 -1.10 -0.55
C ASP A 42 12.56 -2.36 0.13
N ARG A 43 12.96 -2.23 1.40
CA ARG A 43 13.46 -3.34 2.21
C ARG A 43 12.37 -4.41 2.43
N THR A 44 11.14 -3.99 2.63
CA THR A 44 9.99 -4.91 2.81
C THR A 44 9.73 -5.67 1.52
N TRP A 45 9.70 -4.97 0.38
CA TRP A 45 9.54 -5.60 -0.94
C TRP A 45 10.68 -6.58 -1.27
N ASN A 46 11.92 -6.24 -0.91
CA ASN A 46 13.05 -7.17 -1.11
C ASN A 46 12.95 -8.41 -0.22
N ARG A 47 12.51 -8.27 1.04
CA ARG A 47 12.26 -9.43 1.92
C ARG A 47 11.15 -10.33 1.35
N LEU A 48 10.08 -9.72 0.86
CA LEU A 48 8.98 -10.44 0.24
C LEU A 48 9.44 -11.17 -1.03
N ALA A 49 10.14 -10.48 -1.94
CA ALA A 49 10.70 -11.08 -3.15
C ALA A 49 11.70 -12.20 -2.85
N ASN A 50 12.50 -12.08 -1.78
CA ASN A 50 13.37 -13.16 -1.35
C ASN A 50 12.58 -14.41 -0.92
N CYS A 51 11.45 -14.23 -0.24
CA CYS A 51 10.58 -15.35 0.13
C CYS A 51 9.85 -15.94 -1.09
N GLU A 52 9.35 -15.09 -1.99
CA GLU A 52 8.52 -15.48 -3.13
C GLU A 52 9.33 -16.13 -4.28
N SER A 53 10.49 -15.55 -4.62
CA SER A 53 11.28 -15.97 -5.79
C SER A 53 12.76 -16.22 -5.51
N GLY A 54 13.19 -16.21 -4.25
CA GLY A 54 14.61 -16.17 -3.91
C GLY A 54 15.29 -14.86 -4.30
N GLY A 55 14.51 -13.80 -4.53
CA GLY A 55 15.01 -12.46 -4.86
C GLY A 55 15.31 -12.26 -6.35
N ASN A 56 14.96 -13.23 -7.20
CA ASN A 56 15.09 -13.09 -8.64
C ASN A 56 13.88 -12.34 -9.22
N TRP A 57 14.10 -11.08 -9.61
CA TRP A 57 13.06 -10.21 -10.15
C TRP A 57 12.64 -10.54 -11.58
N GLN A 58 13.44 -11.28 -12.33
CA GLN A 58 13.11 -11.74 -13.68
C GLN A 58 12.73 -13.22 -13.73
N ILE A 59 12.36 -13.82 -12.59
CA ILE A 59 12.05 -15.26 -12.55
C ILE A 59 10.82 -15.58 -13.41
N ASN A 60 10.93 -16.67 -14.16
CA ASN A 60 9.84 -17.26 -14.92
C ASN A 60 10.11 -18.77 -15.04
N THR A 61 9.50 -19.54 -14.14
CA THR A 61 9.68 -21.02 -14.09
C THR A 61 8.62 -21.76 -14.90
N GLY A 62 7.67 -21.04 -15.53
CA GLY A 62 6.53 -21.66 -16.21
C GLY A 62 5.42 -22.13 -15.28
N ASN A 63 5.40 -21.71 -14.01
CA ASN A 63 4.36 -22.06 -13.03
C ASN A 63 3.11 -21.14 -13.07
N GLY A 64 3.03 -20.22 -14.03
CA GLY A 64 1.92 -19.26 -14.17
C GLY A 64 2.07 -17.97 -13.35
N TYR A 65 3.18 -17.84 -12.62
CA TYR A 65 3.54 -16.64 -11.86
C TYR A 65 4.85 -16.06 -12.38
N TYR A 66 5.01 -14.75 -12.24
CA TYR A 66 6.06 -14.00 -12.90
C TYR A 66 6.72 -12.99 -11.98
N GLY A 67 8.04 -12.86 -12.12
CA GLY A 67 8.82 -11.81 -11.49
C GLY A 67 9.04 -12.01 -9.98
N GLY A 68 9.68 -11.02 -9.35
CA GLY A 68 10.18 -11.13 -7.98
C GLY A 68 9.08 -11.33 -6.94
N LEU A 69 7.90 -10.77 -7.21
CA LEU A 69 6.75 -10.83 -6.31
C LEU A 69 5.71 -11.86 -6.76
N GLN A 70 6.08 -12.77 -7.67
CA GLN A 70 5.23 -13.88 -8.11
C GLN A 70 3.83 -13.42 -8.52
N PHE A 71 3.73 -12.43 -9.41
CA PHE A 71 2.44 -11.98 -9.92
C PHE A 71 1.82 -13.00 -10.86
N SER A 72 0.51 -13.24 -10.73
CA SER A 72 -0.25 -13.88 -11.81
C SER A 72 -0.42 -12.89 -12.98
N SER A 73 -0.57 -13.39 -14.21
CA SER A 73 -0.86 -12.51 -15.36
C SER A 73 -2.15 -11.71 -15.16
N GLY A 74 -3.18 -12.31 -14.55
CA GLY A 74 -4.45 -11.65 -14.28
C GLY A 74 -4.29 -10.46 -13.33
N THR A 75 -3.58 -10.65 -12.21
CA THR A 75 -3.31 -9.56 -11.26
C THR A 75 -2.45 -8.47 -11.89
N TRP A 76 -1.39 -8.85 -12.61
CA TRP A 76 -0.52 -7.89 -13.28
C TRP A 76 -1.30 -6.97 -14.22
N LEU A 77 -2.17 -7.54 -15.05
CA LEU A 77 -3.00 -6.79 -15.98
C LEU A 77 -4.10 -5.99 -15.28
N ALA A 78 -4.75 -6.57 -14.26
CA ALA A 78 -5.82 -5.90 -13.51
C ALA A 78 -5.36 -4.61 -12.82
N TYR A 79 -4.10 -4.55 -12.41
CA TYR A 79 -3.49 -3.37 -11.79
C TYR A 79 -2.72 -2.48 -12.78
N ASN A 80 -2.97 -2.66 -14.08
CA ASN A 80 -2.38 -1.89 -15.18
C ASN A 80 -0.85 -2.04 -15.30
N GLY A 81 -0.30 -3.22 -14.99
CA GLY A 81 1.11 -3.54 -15.18
C GLY A 81 1.53 -3.60 -16.65
N SER A 82 0.58 -3.78 -17.57
CA SER A 82 0.81 -3.71 -19.02
C SER A 82 1.38 -2.38 -19.51
N LYS A 83 1.30 -1.31 -18.70
CA LYS A 83 1.98 -0.03 -18.98
C LYS A 83 3.51 -0.17 -19.02
N TYR A 84 4.05 -1.15 -18.29
CA TYR A 84 5.49 -1.39 -18.14
C TYR A 84 5.93 -2.55 -19.03
N ALA A 85 5.27 -3.69 -18.90
CA ALA A 85 5.56 -4.87 -19.70
C ALA A 85 4.35 -5.81 -19.77
N SER A 86 4.33 -6.72 -20.74
CA SER A 86 3.25 -7.69 -20.90
C SER A 86 3.13 -8.68 -19.72
N ARG A 87 4.20 -8.87 -18.96
CA ARG A 87 4.28 -9.70 -17.75
C ARG A 87 5.24 -9.07 -16.74
N ALA A 88 5.12 -9.46 -15.47
CA ALA A 88 5.95 -8.93 -14.40
C ALA A 88 7.45 -9.29 -14.55
N ASP A 89 7.80 -10.50 -15.02
CA ASP A 89 9.19 -10.95 -15.23
C ASP A 89 9.97 -10.10 -16.24
N LEU A 90 9.25 -9.40 -17.11
CA LEU A 90 9.80 -8.53 -18.14
C LEU A 90 9.92 -7.07 -17.69
N ALA A 91 9.37 -6.72 -16.53
CA ALA A 91 9.47 -5.39 -15.95
C ALA A 91 10.65 -5.32 -14.97
N THR A 92 11.18 -4.11 -14.79
CA THR A 92 12.16 -3.83 -13.75
C THR A 92 11.59 -4.08 -12.36
N ARG A 93 12.48 -4.20 -11.37
CA ARG A 93 12.09 -4.36 -9.96
C ARG A 93 11.16 -3.22 -9.52
N GLU A 94 11.54 -1.99 -9.83
CA GLU A 94 10.83 -0.79 -9.38
C GLU A 94 9.43 -0.71 -10.00
N GLU A 95 9.28 -1.12 -11.26
CA GLU A 95 7.99 -1.21 -11.93
C GLU A 95 7.11 -2.31 -11.34
N GLN A 96 7.69 -3.45 -10.94
CA GLN A 96 6.96 -4.47 -10.21
C GLN A 96 6.48 -3.97 -8.85
N ILE A 97 7.31 -3.19 -8.15
CA ILE A 97 6.95 -2.56 -6.87
C ILE A 97 5.82 -1.53 -7.04
N ASP A 98 5.83 -0.71 -8.10
CA ASP A 98 4.72 0.23 -8.39
C ASP A 98 3.37 -0.50 -8.51
N ILE A 99 3.35 -1.67 -9.16
CA ILE A 99 2.15 -2.49 -9.26
C ILE A 99 1.83 -3.16 -7.92
N ALA A 100 2.85 -3.62 -7.19
CA ALA A 100 2.69 -4.24 -5.87
C ALA A 100 2.08 -3.29 -4.85
N GLU A 101 2.45 -2.01 -4.85
CA GLU A 101 1.87 -1.00 -3.97
C GLU A 101 0.38 -0.78 -4.25
N LYS A 102 -0.02 -0.84 -5.52
CA LYS A 102 -1.46 -0.76 -5.88
C LYS A 102 -2.21 -2.00 -5.42
N VAL A 103 -1.61 -3.19 -5.57
CA VAL A 103 -2.18 -4.44 -5.06
C VAL A 103 -2.30 -4.39 -3.55
N LEU A 104 -1.25 -3.95 -2.85
CA LEU A 104 -1.23 -3.78 -1.39
C LEU A 104 -2.33 -2.83 -0.93
N LYS A 105 -2.53 -1.70 -1.62
CA LYS A 105 -3.61 -0.77 -1.31
C LYS A 105 -5.01 -1.37 -1.51
N GLY A 106 -5.17 -2.26 -2.48
CA GLY A 106 -6.48 -2.85 -2.82
C GLY A 106 -6.83 -4.13 -2.05
N GLN A 107 -5.84 -4.96 -1.73
CA GLN A 107 -6.03 -6.30 -1.16
C GLN A 107 -5.33 -6.49 0.18
N GLY A 108 -4.45 -5.55 0.57
CA GLY A 108 -3.54 -5.74 1.69
C GLY A 108 -2.49 -6.82 1.42
N TRP A 109 -1.75 -7.19 2.46
CA TRP A 109 -0.73 -8.25 2.41
C TRP A 109 -1.29 -9.66 2.14
N GLY A 110 -2.62 -9.82 2.16
CA GLY A 110 -3.30 -11.06 1.79
C GLY A 110 -3.09 -11.49 0.33
N ALA A 111 -2.59 -10.59 -0.53
CA ALA A 111 -2.17 -10.94 -1.89
C ALA A 111 -0.93 -11.87 -1.93
N TRP A 112 -0.14 -11.92 -0.84
CA TRP A 112 1.05 -12.76 -0.68
C TRP A 112 1.01 -13.58 0.61
N PRO A 113 0.00 -14.45 0.80
CA PRO A 113 -0.42 -14.90 2.13
C PRO A 113 0.63 -15.72 2.89
N ALA A 114 1.40 -16.58 2.20
CA ALA A 114 2.40 -17.42 2.85
C ALA A 114 3.62 -16.61 3.29
N CYS A 115 4.17 -15.79 2.38
CA CYS A 115 5.37 -15.02 2.64
C CYS A 115 5.10 -13.78 3.51
N SER A 116 3.95 -13.12 3.38
CA SER A 116 3.58 -12.03 4.29
C SER A 116 3.44 -12.54 5.72
N ALA A 117 2.76 -13.66 5.93
CA ALA A 117 2.66 -14.29 7.25
C ALA A 117 4.04 -14.70 7.81
N ALA A 118 4.89 -15.33 7.00
CA ALA A 118 6.24 -15.72 7.42
C ALA A 118 7.13 -14.52 7.78
N LEU A 119 6.90 -13.37 7.15
CA LEU A 119 7.66 -12.14 7.39
C LEU A 119 7.05 -11.24 8.48
N GLY A 120 5.86 -11.60 8.97
CA GLY A 120 5.09 -10.81 9.94
C GLY A 120 4.53 -9.52 9.35
N LEU A 121 4.17 -9.51 8.07
CA LEU A 121 3.61 -8.35 7.38
C LEU A 121 2.08 -8.35 7.51
N ASP A 122 1.53 -7.35 8.20
CA ASP A 122 0.08 -7.24 8.44
C ASP A 122 -0.49 -5.84 8.11
N HIS A 123 -1.79 -5.65 8.33
CA HIS A 123 -2.47 -4.38 8.08
C HIS A 123 -1.76 -3.18 8.76
N ALA A 124 -1.10 -3.38 9.90
CA ALA A 124 -0.26 -2.38 10.56
C ALA A 124 0.91 -1.93 9.69
N ASP A 125 1.60 -2.82 8.98
CA ASP A 125 2.70 -2.47 8.08
C ASP A 125 2.23 -1.78 6.79
N ALA A 126 0.96 -1.98 6.42
CA ALA A 126 0.29 -1.22 5.36
C ALA A 126 -0.21 0.16 5.85
N VAL A 127 -0.04 0.49 7.14
CA VAL A 127 -0.53 1.74 7.77
C VAL A 127 0.59 2.53 8.45
N ALA A 128 1.70 1.88 8.84
CA ALA A 128 2.71 2.47 9.70
C ALA A 128 3.97 2.90 8.95
N THR A 129 3.98 4.11 8.36
CA THR A 129 5.21 4.91 8.27
C THR A 129 4.90 6.41 8.12
N ASP A 130 4.65 7.07 9.25
CA ASP A 130 5.14 8.44 9.54
C ASP A 130 4.96 8.75 11.04
N GLU A 131 3.79 8.40 11.60
CA GLU A 131 3.45 8.69 13.00
C GLU A 131 4.21 7.79 14.00
N THR A 132 4.36 6.50 13.70
CA THR A 132 5.04 5.55 14.59
C THR A 132 6.55 5.80 14.68
N LEU A 133 7.16 6.32 13.61
CA LEU A 133 8.60 6.55 13.52
C LEU A 133 8.96 7.86 14.23
N HIS A 134 8.13 8.90 14.11
CA HIS A 134 8.26 10.13 14.92
C HIS A 134 7.93 9.89 16.39
N ALA A 135 6.92 9.07 16.70
CA ALA A 135 6.56 8.73 18.07
C ALA A 135 7.63 7.86 18.77
N GLU A 136 8.40 7.05 18.04
CA GLU A 136 9.50 6.27 18.61
C GLU A 136 10.79 7.11 18.80
N LEU A 137 11.07 8.05 17.89
CA LEU A 137 12.24 8.93 17.98
C LEU A 137 12.06 10.13 18.95
N GLN A 138 10.82 10.45 19.36
CA GLN A 138 10.55 11.47 20.38
C GLN A 138 10.56 10.93 21.82
N ARG A 139 10.84 9.64 22.03
CA ARG A 139 10.98 9.09 23.39
C ARG A 139 12.43 9.26 23.84
N PRO A 140 12.73 10.07 24.87
CA PRO A 140 14.07 10.11 25.43
C PRO A 140 14.34 8.76 26.10
N TRP A 141 15.14 7.92 25.45
CA TRP A 141 15.76 6.70 25.96
C TRP A 141 14.83 5.64 26.61
N ARG A 142 14.38 4.67 25.80
CA ARG A 142 14.13 3.30 26.29
C ARG A 142 14.90 2.29 25.44
N TYR A 143 16.17 2.14 25.77
CA TYR A 143 16.91 0.93 25.47
C TYR A 143 16.23 -0.21 26.27
N ARG A 144 15.49 -1.09 25.57
CA ARG A 144 14.86 -2.26 26.18
C ARG A 144 15.91 -3.37 26.21
N SER A 145 16.62 -3.48 27.33
CA SER A 145 17.64 -4.50 27.57
C SER A 145 17.08 -5.91 27.37
N VAL A 146 17.92 -6.77 26.79
CA VAL A 146 17.68 -8.18 26.46
C VAL A 146 17.82 -9.07 27.71
N GLU A 147 17.31 -8.66 28.88
CA GLU A 147 17.42 -9.47 30.10
C GLU A 147 16.07 -9.66 30.79
N ASP A 148 15.20 -10.45 30.18
CA ASP A 148 14.19 -11.22 30.91
C ASP A 148 14.26 -12.68 30.45
N ARG A 149 15.25 -13.40 30.98
CA ARG A 149 15.19 -14.84 31.22
C ARG A 149 16.25 -15.23 32.25
N GLY A 150 15.82 -15.30 33.52
CA GLY A 150 16.45 -16.11 34.56
C GLY A 150 17.15 -15.36 35.69
N HIS A 151 16.53 -15.39 36.88
CA HIS A 151 17.14 -15.38 38.22
C HIS A 151 18.26 -14.37 38.52
N VAL A 152 17.96 -13.34 39.34
CA VAL A 152 18.64 -13.01 40.62
C VAL A 152 17.80 -11.93 41.32
N THR A 153 17.38 -12.19 42.56
CA THR A 153 16.70 -11.21 43.43
C THR A 153 17.71 -10.18 43.97
N PRO A 154 17.49 -8.87 43.84
CA PRO A 154 18.27 -7.89 44.61
C PRO A 154 17.70 -7.75 46.02
N GLN A 155 18.58 -7.92 47.00
CA GLN A 155 18.30 -7.79 48.43
C GLN A 155 17.99 -6.35 48.83
N THR A 156 17.11 -6.27 49.81
CA THR A 156 16.67 -5.10 50.57
C THR A 156 17.84 -4.28 51.11
N ALA A 157 17.89 -2.98 50.80
CA ALA A 157 18.66 -2.01 51.59
C ALA A 157 17.67 -1.03 52.23
N ILE A 158 17.38 -1.32 53.50
CA ILE A 158 16.55 -0.56 54.41
C ILE A 158 17.27 0.76 54.77
N THR A 159 16.55 1.86 54.61
CA THR A 159 16.83 3.18 55.21
C THR A 159 17.07 3.08 56.71
N ILE A 160 18.11 3.74 57.23
CA ILE A 160 18.22 4.06 58.67
C ILE A 160 18.38 5.58 58.85
N PRO A 161 17.68 6.22 59.81
CA PRO A 161 17.34 7.64 59.76
C PRO A 161 18.17 8.58 60.67
N LYS A 162 17.99 9.87 60.31
CA LYS A 162 18.21 11.17 61.00
C LYS A 162 19.59 11.79 60.98
#